data_AF-A0A9X2AQT7-F1
#
_entry.id   AF-A0A9X2AQT7-F1
#
_cell.length_a   1.000
_cell.length_b   1.000
_cell.length_c   1.000
_cell.angle_alpha   90.00
_cell.angle_beta   90.00
_cell.angle_gamma   90.00
#
_symmetry.space_group_name_H-M   'P 1'
#
loop_
_entity.id
_entity.type
_entity.pdbx_description
1 polymer ?
#
loop_
_entity_poly.entity_id
_entity_poly.type
_entity_poly.pdbx_seq_one_letter_code
_entity_poly.pdbx_strand_id
1 'polypeptide(L)'
;MKIVGGSFGLKGSAFFSRDKLCIEGSRKAEYGPEGVRAVAARSETEKKFGLIGCAVGALLLGGLGLFFLGLFGAILGIVFAVAGSFYSTKKNVADLTFEDGSTLTLECTGRAMDKLVRFTSK
;
A
#
# COMPACT_ATOMS: atom_id res chain seq x y z
N MET A 1 -2.60 -11.69 2.43
CA MET A 1 -3.03 -10.28 2.62
C MET A 1 -2.50 -9.85 3.97
N LYS A 2 -2.05 -8.61 4.11
CA LYS A 2 -1.44 -8.14 5.37
C LYS A 2 -2.47 -7.40 6.19
N ILE A 3 -2.59 -7.72 7.47
CA ILE A 3 -3.46 -6.97 8.38
C ILE A 3 -2.75 -5.65 8.73
N VAL A 4 -3.47 -4.55 8.55
CA VAL A 4 -2.99 -3.20 8.86
C VAL A 4 -3.91 -2.46 9.84
N GLY A 5 -5.07 -3.03 10.18
CA GLY A 5 -5.98 -2.45 11.17
C GLY A 5 -7.22 -3.29 11.46
N GLY A 6 -8.03 -2.82 12.41
CA GLY A 6 -9.30 -3.43 12.82
C GLY A 6 -9.24 -4.21 14.13
N SER A 7 -10.31 -4.94 14.42
CA SER A 7 -10.54 -5.72 15.65
C SER A 7 -9.54 -6.88 15.85
N PHE A 8 -8.86 -7.30 14.77
CA PHE A 8 -7.87 -8.38 14.78
C PHE A 8 -6.43 -7.88 14.98
N GLY A 9 -6.25 -6.59 15.24
CA GLY A 9 -4.96 -5.97 15.55
C GLY A 9 -4.32 -5.22 14.37
N LEU A 10 -3.12 -4.69 14.61
CA LEU A 10 -2.37 -3.86 13.66
C LEU A 10 -1.32 -4.65 12.85
N LYS A 11 -1.18 -5.95 13.13
CA LYS A 11 -0.21 -6.85 12.50
C LYS A 11 -0.80 -8.25 12.39
N GLY A 12 -0.44 -8.93 11.31
CA GLY A 12 -0.88 -10.30 11.03
C GLY A 12 -1.05 -10.54 9.55
N SER A 13 -1.62 -11.69 9.21
CA SER A 13 -1.92 -12.06 7.84
C SER A 13 -3.34 -12.59 7.72
N ALA A 14 -3.96 -12.34 6.58
CA ALA A 14 -5.22 -12.96 6.19
C ALA A 14 -5.02 -13.66 4.85
N PHE A 15 -5.60 -14.83 4.70
CA PHE A 15 -5.51 -15.62 3.48
C PHE A 15 -6.81 -16.38 3.24
N PHE A 16 -7.04 -16.71 1.97
CA PHE A 16 -8.14 -17.57 1.61
C PHE A 16 -7.68 -19.03 1.69
N SER A 17 -8.41 -19.84 2.45
CA SER A 17 -8.23 -21.29 2.50
C SER A 17 -9.55 -21.94 2.09
N ARG A 18 -9.54 -22.70 1.00
CA ARG A 18 -10.77 -23.24 0.37
C ARG A 18 -11.76 -22.09 0.08
N ASP A 19 -12.92 -22.10 0.72
CA ASP A 19 -13.97 -21.07 0.62
C ASP A 19 -14.13 -20.27 1.93
N LYS A 20 -13.06 -20.11 2.71
CA LYS A 20 -13.07 -19.33 3.94
C LYS A 20 -11.95 -18.28 3.95
N LEU A 21 -12.24 -17.13 4.54
CA LEU A 21 -11.25 -16.13 4.89
C LEU A 21 -10.67 -16.46 6.26
N CYS A 22 -9.45 -16.96 6.28
CA CYS A 22 -8.69 -17.23 7.50
C CYS A 22 -7.92 -15.96 7.89
N ILE A 23 -8.07 -15.55 9.16
CA ILE A 23 -7.41 -14.39 9.74
C ILE A 23 -6.47 -14.88 10.83
N GLU A 24 -5.20 -14.51 10.71
CA GLU A 24 -4.15 -14.76 11.68
C GLU A 24 -3.57 -13.43 12.15
N GLY A 25 -4.27 -12.80 13.09
CA GLY A 25 -3.84 -11.56 13.77
C GLY A 25 -3.61 -11.78 15.26
N SER A 26 -3.98 -10.79 16.07
CA SER A 26 -4.03 -10.90 17.53
C SER A 26 -4.99 -12.00 18.00
N ARG A 27 -6.00 -12.30 17.20
CA ARG A 27 -6.90 -13.45 17.36
C ARG A 27 -7.00 -14.18 16.03
N LYS A 28 -7.16 -15.51 16.10
CA LYS A 28 -7.41 -16.34 14.93
C LYS A 28 -8.91 -16.50 14.73
N ALA A 29 -9.36 -16.31 13.50
CA ALA A 29 -10.76 -16.48 13.13
C ALA A 29 -10.88 -16.95 11.69
N GLU A 30 -11.97 -17.67 11.40
CA GLU A 30 -12.32 -18.11 10.05
C GLU A 30 -13.73 -17.64 9.75
N TYR A 31 -13.89 -16.89 8.66
CA TYR A 31 -15.19 -16.43 8.20
C TYR A 31 -15.53 -17.05 6.85
N GLY A 32 -16.73 -17.59 6.72
CA GLY A 32 -17.32 -17.91 5.43
C GLY A 32 -17.85 -16.64 4.73
N PRO A 33 -18.25 -16.73 3.45
CA PRO A 33 -18.81 -15.60 2.72
C PRO A 33 -20.04 -15.00 3.40
N GLU A 34 -20.89 -15.85 3.99
CA GLU A 34 -22.06 -15.46 4.77
C GLU A 34 -21.76 -14.64 6.04
N GLY A 35 -20.52 -14.71 6.55
CA GLY A 35 -20.10 -13.96 7.74
C GLY A 35 -19.62 -12.54 7.45
N VAL A 36 -19.48 -12.17 6.17
CA VAL A 36 -18.97 -10.86 5.73
C VAL A 36 -20.15 -9.96 5.39
N ARG A 37 -20.38 -8.94 6.21
CA ARG A 37 -21.49 -7.98 6.03
C ARG A 37 -21.19 -6.95 4.94
N ALA A 38 -19.95 -6.46 4.89
CA ALA A 38 -19.55 -5.45 3.92
C ALA A 38 -18.06 -5.52 3.61
N VAL A 39 -17.71 -5.23 2.35
CA VAL A 39 -16.33 -5.06 1.88
C VAL A 39 -16.21 -3.72 1.17
N ALA A 40 -15.37 -2.83 1.68
CA ALA A 40 -15.01 -1.58 1.03
C ALA A 40 -13.58 -1.68 0.48
N ALA A 41 -13.46 -1.76 -0.84
CA ALA A 41 -12.18 -1.73 -1.53
C ALA A 41 -11.79 -0.28 -1.84
N ARG A 42 -10.61 0.15 -1.41
CA ARG A 42 -10.05 1.47 -1.69
C ARG A 42 -8.61 1.35 -2.20
N SER A 43 -8.22 2.25 -3.08
CA SER A 43 -6.83 2.37 -3.53
C SER A 43 -6.22 3.63 -2.91
N GLU A 44 -5.23 3.45 -2.06
CA GLU A 44 -4.48 4.53 -1.45
C GLU A 44 -3.19 4.75 -2.22
N THR A 45 -3.00 5.98 -2.70
CA THR A 45 -1.74 6.38 -3.33
C THR A 45 -0.84 7.00 -2.26
N GLU A 46 0.17 6.26 -1.83
CA GLU A 46 1.16 6.75 -0.87
C GLU A 46 2.34 7.37 -1.64
N LYS A 47 2.62 8.65 -1.39
CA LYS A 47 3.82 9.30 -1.92
C LYS A 47 5.02 8.88 -1.07
N LYS A 48 6.00 8.22 -1.69
CA LYS A 48 7.25 7.84 -1.04
C LYS A 48 8.41 8.63 -1.64
N PHE A 49 9.33 9.02 -0.77
CA PHE A 49 10.56 9.67 -1.17
C PHE A 49 11.64 8.63 -1.45
N GLY A 50 12.22 8.65 -2.66
CA GLY A 50 13.24 7.70 -3.07
C GLY A 50 14.64 8.22 -2.83
N LEU A 51 15.21 7.98 -1.65
CA LEU A 51 16.54 8.49 -1.29
C LEU A 51 17.62 8.15 -2.33
N ILE A 52 17.58 6.92 -2.87
CA ILE A 52 18.50 6.47 -3.93
C ILE A 52 18.28 7.24 -5.24
N GLY A 53 17.03 7.39 -5.66
CA GLY A 53 16.68 8.17 -6.85
C GLY A 53 17.04 9.65 -6.71
N CYS A 54 16.89 10.21 -5.50
CA CYS A 54 17.34 11.56 -5.18
C CYS A 54 18.86 11.69 -5.29
N ALA A 55 19.62 10.75 -4.71
CA ALA A 55 21.08 10.80 -4.72
C ALA A 55 21.65 10.68 -6.14
N VAL A 56 21.14 9.72 -6.92
CA VAL A 56 21.54 9.53 -8.32
C VAL A 56 21.12 10.74 -9.17
N GLY A 57 19.87 11.21 -9.00
CA GLY A 57 19.37 12.38 -9.69
C GLY A 57 20.18 13.64 -9.37
N ALA A 58 20.53 13.86 -8.11
CA ALA A 58 21.31 15.02 -7.67
C ALA A 58 22.74 14.97 -8.21
N LEU A 59 23.35 13.79 -8.31
CA LEU A 59 24.68 13.62 -8.88
C LEU A 59 24.68 13.88 -10.39
N LEU A 60 23.70 13.34 -11.12
CA LEU A 60 23.57 13.52 -12.57
C LEU A 60 23.13 14.94 -12.94
N LEU A 61 21.99 15.41 -12.43
CA LEU A 61 21.44 16.73 -12.74
C LEU A 61 22.27 17.85 -12.11
N GLY A 62 22.80 17.65 -10.90
CA GLY A 62 23.71 18.60 -10.27
C GLY A 62 25.04 18.68 -10.99
N GLY A 63 25.61 17.54 -11.42
CA GLY A 63 26.83 17.52 -12.22
C GLY A 63 26.64 18.14 -13.62
N LEU A 64 25.54 17.83 -14.29
CA LEU A 64 25.20 18.43 -15.58
C LEU A 64 24.92 19.94 -15.44
N GLY A 65 24.18 20.34 -14.41
CA GLY A 65 23.90 21.73 -14.09
C GLY A 65 25.17 22.51 -13.78
N LEU A 66 26.10 21.91 -13.02
CA LEU A 66 27.42 22.49 -12.76
C LEU A 66 28.18 22.74 -14.07
N PHE A 67 28.12 21.80 -15.01
CA PHE A 67 28.83 21.88 -16.28
C PHE A 67 28.30 22.99 -17.20
N PHE A 68 26.98 23.19 -17.29
CA PHE A 68 26.38 24.19 -18.19
C PHE A 68 26.20 25.59 -17.58
N LEU A 69 25.85 25.66 -16.29
CA LEU A 69 25.38 26.89 -15.61
C LEU A 69 26.19 27.18 -14.34
N GLY A 70 27.28 26.45 -14.10
CA GLY A 70 28.12 26.61 -12.92
C GLY A 70 27.37 26.32 -11.62
N LEU A 71 27.74 27.01 -10.55
CA LEU A 71 27.19 26.77 -9.21
C LEU A 71 25.66 26.93 -9.16
N PHE A 72 25.10 27.89 -9.92
CA PHE A 72 23.65 28.09 -10.02
C PHE A 72 22.95 26.89 -10.66
N GLY A 73 23.54 26.33 -11.72
CA GLY A 73 23.03 25.12 -12.34
C GLY A 73 23.08 23.90 -11.43
N ALA A 74 24.13 23.76 -10.64
CA ALA A 74 24.25 22.68 -9.66
C ALA A 74 23.12 22.74 -8.61
N ILE A 75 22.85 23.93 -8.07
CA ILE A 75 21.76 24.14 -7.10
C ILE A 75 20.40 23.80 -7.71
N LEU A 76 20.12 24.31 -8.92
CA LEU A 76 18.87 24.00 -9.62
C LEU A 76 18.73 22.51 -9.90
N GLY A 77 19.80 21.84 -10.36
CA GLY A 77 19.81 20.40 -10.62
C GLY A 77 19.49 19.57 -9.39
N ILE A 78 20.01 19.95 -8.21
CA ILE A 78 19.70 19.29 -6.94
C ILE A 78 18.22 19.49 -6.57
N VAL A 79 17.68 20.71 -6.74
CA VAL A 79 16.26 21.00 -6.46
C VAL A 79 15.34 20.15 -7.36
N PHE A 80 15.65 20.05 -8.66
CA PHE A 80 14.91 19.19 -9.58
C PHE A 80 15.01 17.71 -9.22
N ALA A 81 16.17 17.24 -8.77
CA ALA A 81 16.35 15.86 -8.35
C ALA A 81 15.52 15.51 -7.10
N VAL A 82 15.45 16.41 -6.12
CA VAL A 82 14.60 16.25 -4.93
C VAL A 82 13.13 16.23 -5.32
N ALA A 83 12.69 17.16 -6.18
CA ALA A 83 11.32 17.22 -6.66
C ALA A 83 10.92 15.97 -7.46
N GLY A 84 11.83 15.45 -8.30
CA GLY A 84 11.62 14.24 -9.10
C GLY A 84 11.71 12.92 -8.32
N SER A 85 12.22 12.95 -7.09
CA SER A 85 12.42 11.74 -6.26
C SER A 85 11.13 11.24 -5.58
N PHE A 86 10.06 12.02 -5.61
CA PHE A 86 8.76 11.58 -5.12
C PHE A 86 8.11 10.64 -6.11
N TYR A 87 8.02 9.36 -5.75
CA TYR A 87 7.27 8.38 -6.53
C TYR A 87 5.99 7.97 -5.78
N SER A 88 4.94 7.72 -6.56
CA SER A 88 3.66 7.29 -6.03
C SER A 88 3.60 5.77 -6.00
N THR A 89 3.43 5.18 -4.82
CA THR A 89 3.16 3.74 -4.68
C THR A 89 1.67 3.55 -4.44
N LYS A 90 1.00 2.81 -5.33
CA LYS A 90 -0.40 2.43 -5.13
C LYS A 90 -0.46 1.24 -4.17
N LYS A 91 -1.22 1.37 -3.08
CA LYS A 91 -1.57 0.30 -2.15
C LYS A 91 -3.07 0.06 -2.25
N ASN A 92 -3.49 -1.18 -2.40
CA ASN A 92 -4.91 -1.51 -2.35
C ASN A 92 -5.25 -1.92 -0.92
N VAL A 93 -6.23 -1.26 -0.33
CA VAL A 93 -6.68 -1.48 1.03
C VAL A 93 -8.13 -1.96 0.99
N ALA A 94 -8.43 -3.01 1.73
CA ALA A 94 -9.78 -3.55 1.86
C ALA A 94 -10.22 -3.43 3.31
N ASP A 95 -11.31 -2.72 3.57
CA ASP A 95 -11.98 -2.71 4.87
C ASP A 95 -13.13 -3.73 4.84
N LEU A 96 -13.07 -4.70 5.73
CA LEU A 96 -14.11 -5.69 5.94
C LEU A 96 -14.84 -5.41 7.24
N THR A 97 -16.16 -5.53 7.20
CA THR A 97 -17.02 -5.58 8.37
C THR A 97 -17.72 -6.93 8.39
N PHE A 98 -17.63 -7.63 9.52
CA PHE A 98 -18.26 -8.93 9.72
C PHE A 98 -19.61 -8.77 10.44
N GLU A 99 -20.45 -9.81 10.36
CA GLU A 99 -21.78 -9.85 11.02
C GLU A 99 -21.70 -9.69 12.55
N ASP A 100 -20.62 -10.17 13.16
CA ASP A 100 -20.35 -10.05 14.59
C ASP A 100 -19.91 -8.63 15.03
N GLY A 101 -19.87 -7.68 14.09
CA GLY A 101 -19.41 -6.31 14.31
C GLY A 101 -17.88 -6.17 14.31
N SER A 102 -17.13 -7.24 14.08
CA SER A 102 -15.67 -7.17 13.93
C SER A 102 -15.29 -6.44 12.65
N THR A 103 -14.20 -5.69 12.70
CA THR A 103 -13.65 -4.98 11.55
C THR A 103 -12.26 -5.48 11.21
N LEU A 104 -11.89 -5.45 9.94
CA LEU A 104 -10.58 -5.88 9.46
C LEU A 104 -10.13 -5.03 8.29
N THR A 105 -9.00 -4.34 8.44
CA THR A 105 -8.37 -3.59 7.36
C THR A 105 -7.17 -4.37 6.83
N LEU A 106 -7.20 -4.68 5.53
CA LEU A 106 -6.20 -5.49 4.84
C LEU A 106 -5.50 -4.67 3.76
N GLU A 107 -4.17 -4.75 3.75
CA GLU A 107 -3.37 -4.37 2.59
C GLU A 107 -3.28 -5.57 1.64
N CYS A 108 -3.80 -5.37 0.43
CA CYS A 108 -4.02 -6.40 -0.57
C CYS A 108 -3.24 -6.10 -1.85
N THR A 109 -2.78 -7.15 -2.53
CA THR A 109 -2.38 -7.04 -3.94
C THR A 109 -3.64 -6.94 -4.82
N GLY A 110 -3.53 -6.43 -6.05
CA GLY A 110 -4.68 -6.33 -6.95
C GLY A 110 -5.44 -7.66 -7.11
N ARG A 111 -4.71 -8.76 -7.31
CA ARG A 111 -5.31 -10.11 -7.40
C ARG A 111 -6.03 -10.54 -6.11
N ALA A 112 -5.53 -10.16 -4.95
CA ALA A 112 -6.16 -10.50 -3.67
C ALA A 112 -7.45 -9.68 -3.45
N MET A 113 -7.47 -8.42 -3.92
CA MET A 113 -8.66 -7.57 -3.90
C MET A 113 -9.79 -8.16 -4.76
N ASP A 114 -9.47 -8.58 -5.99
CA ASP A 114 -10.47 -9.20 -6.88
C ASP A 114 -11.08 -10.47 -6.28
N LYS A 115 -10.25 -11.28 -5.60
CA LYS A 115 -10.72 -12.46 -4.87
C LYS A 115 -11.63 -12.08 -3.71
N LEU A 116 -11.29 -11.02 -2.97
CA LEU A 116 -12.07 -10.49 -1.85
C LEU A 116 -13.46 -10.03 -2.29
N VAL A 117 -13.54 -9.26 -3.38
CA VAL A 117 -14.81 -8.78 -3.94
C VAL A 117 -15.66 -9.94 -4.44
N ARG A 118 -15.06 -10.94 -5.10
CA ARG A 118 -15.78 -12.14 -5.54
C ARG A 118 -16.26 -13.02 -4.38
N PHE A 119 -15.56 -13.00 -3.26
CA PHE A 119 -15.91 -13.77 -2.07
C PHE A 119 -17.21 -13.28 -1.44
N THR A 120 -17.43 -11.96 -1.36
CA THR A 120 -18.66 -11.37 -0.82
C THR A 120 -19.84 -11.37 -1.80
N SER A 121 -19.60 -11.61 -3.09
CA SER A 121 -20.65 -11.63 -4.13
C SER A 121 -21.25 -13.02 -4.37
N LYS A 122 -20.79 -14.04 -3.64
CA LYS A 122 -21.33 -15.41 -3.66
C LYS A 122 -22.28 -15.61 -2.49
#